data_AF-A0A349BCG3-F1
#
_entry.id   AF-A0A349BCG3-F1
#
_cell.length_a   1.000
_cell.length_b   1.000
_cell.length_c   1.000
_cell.angle_alpha   90.00
_cell.angle_beta   90.00
_cell.angle_gamma   90.00
#
_symmetry.space_group_name_H-M   'P 1'
#
loop_
_entity.id
_entity.type
_entity.pdbx_description
1 polymer ?
#
loop_
_entity_poly.entity_id
_entity_poly.type
_entity_poly.pdbx_seq_one_letter_code
_entity_poly.pdbx_strand_id
1 'polypeptide(L)'
;MTRLPATEALIVLAESVVADGFDAHRPAVIDLVAAARDRGIRPILTGIVADSTAPRAVRERALGRLIVALAASTAPTPGERPAIRATAA
;
A
#
# COMPACT_ATOMS: atom_id res chain seq x y z
N MET A 1 7.50 -12.78 6.77
CA MET A 1 6.13 -12.28 6.58
C MET A 1 5.98 -10.96 7.33
N THR A 2 6.22 -9.83 6.67
CA THR A 2 6.09 -8.50 7.31
C THR A 2 4.62 -8.12 7.39
N ARG A 3 4.10 -7.97 8.63
CA ARG A 3 2.72 -7.52 8.89
C ARG A 3 2.60 -6.07 8.43
N LEU A 4 1.67 -5.79 7.51
CA LEU A 4 1.38 -4.40 7.13
C LEU A 4 0.77 -3.66 8.33
N PRO A 5 1.14 -2.40 8.55
CA PRO A 5 0.44 -1.56 9.50
C PRO A 5 -1.01 -1.34 9.03
N ALA A 6 -1.89 -0.94 9.95
CA ALA A 6 -3.27 -0.61 9.62
C ALA A 6 -3.34 0.50 8.54
N THR A 7 -4.39 0.51 7.74
CA THR A 7 -4.57 1.51 6.67
C THR A 7 -4.46 2.95 7.17
N GLU A 8 -4.95 3.24 8.37
CA GLU A 8 -4.82 4.54 9.02
C GLU A 8 -3.36 4.95 9.24
N ALA A 9 -2.52 4.04 9.74
CA ALA A 9 -1.09 4.29 9.90
C ALA A 9 -0.37 4.50 8.56
N LEU A 10 -0.85 3.87 7.48
CA LEU A 10 -0.34 4.13 6.12
C LEU A 10 -0.71 5.53 5.63
N ILE A 11 -1.91 6.00 5.93
CA ILE A 11 -2.37 7.36 5.60
C ILE A 11 -1.52 8.38 6.35
N VAL A 12 -1.34 8.20 7.65
CA VAL A 12 -0.47 9.07 8.48
C VAL A 12 0.95 9.13 7.90
N LEU A 13 1.53 8.00 7.50
CA LEU A 13 2.85 7.98 6.86
C LEU A 13 2.88 8.80 5.56
N ALA A 14 1.83 8.74 4.73
CA ALA A 14 1.77 9.54 3.50
C ALA A 14 1.74 11.04 3.81
N GLU A 15 0.94 11.45 4.78
CA GLU A 15 0.85 12.85 5.21
C GLU A 15 2.18 13.34 5.77
N SER A 16 2.84 12.55 6.62
CA SER A 16 4.16 12.88 7.16
C SER A 16 5.24 12.95 6.07
N VAL A 17 5.20 12.09 5.05
CA VAL A 17 6.13 12.18 3.90
C VAL A 17 5.87 13.44 3.07
N VAL A 18 4.62 13.86 2.90
CA VAL A 18 4.29 15.11 2.20
C VAL A 18 4.80 16.32 2.98
N ALA A 19 4.67 16.32 4.32
CA ALA A 19 5.16 17.38 5.18
C ALA A 19 6.70 17.42 5.26
N ASP A 20 7.33 16.32 5.65
CA ASP A 20 8.74 16.28 6.05
C ASP A 20 9.67 15.77 4.94
N GLY A 21 9.10 15.14 3.91
CA GLY A 21 9.84 14.51 2.82
C GLY A 21 10.16 13.03 3.05
N PHE A 22 10.56 12.37 1.97
CA PHE A 22 10.89 10.95 1.97
C PHE A 22 12.11 10.58 2.83
N ASP A 23 13.08 11.49 2.97
CA ASP A 23 14.31 11.18 3.69
C ASP A 23 14.09 11.09 5.20
N ALA A 24 13.24 11.95 5.76
CA ALA A 24 12.86 11.92 7.17
C ALA A 24 12.17 10.61 7.56
N HIS A 25 11.40 10.01 6.64
CA HIS A 25 10.61 8.80 6.86
C HIS A 25 11.16 7.58 6.10
N ARG A 26 12.43 7.62 5.69
CA ARG A 26 13.05 6.61 4.82
C ARG A 26 12.90 5.16 5.32
N PRO A 27 13.12 4.83 6.61
CA PRO A 27 12.95 3.45 7.09
C PRO A 27 11.51 2.95 6.90
N ALA A 28 10.51 3.76 7.28
CA ALA A 28 9.10 3.39 7.16
C ALA A 28 8.67 3.20 5.71
N VAL A 29 9.19 4.03 4.79
CA VAL A 29 8.92 3.89 3.35
C VAL A 29 9.56 2.62 2.79
N ILE A 30 10.77 2.26 3.22
CA ILE A 30 11.44 1.01 2.81
C ILE A 30 10.62 -0.20 3.28
N ASP A 31 10.18 -0.22 4.53
CA ASP A 31 9.37 -1.30 5.08
C ASP A 31 8.04 -1.45 4.33
N LEU A 32 7.38 -0.33 4.01
CA LEU A 32 6.17 -0.31 3.19
C LEU A 32 6.40 -0.92 1.80
N VAL A 33 7.47 -0.49 1.12
CA VAL A 33 7.83 -0.98 -0.22
C VAL A 33 8.13 -2.47 -0.18
N ALA A 34 8.88 -2.95 0.82
CA ALA A 34 9.16 -4.36 1.02
C ALA A 34 7.87 -5.16 1.23
N ALA A 35 7.00 -4.69 2.13
CA ALA A 35 5.73 -5.35 2.42
C ALA A 35 4.76 -5.37 1.21
N ALA A 36 4.80 -4.36 0.36
CA ALA A 36 4.03 -4.34 -0.89
C ALA A 36 4.61 -5.29 -1.94
N ARG A 37 5.94 -5.37 -2.07
CA ARG A 37 6.63 -6.30 -2.98
C ARG A 37 6.38 -7.76 -2.59
N ASP A 38 6.44 -8.09 -1.30
CA ASP A 38 6.15 -9.43 -0.77
C ASP A 38 4.73 -9.90 -1.13
N ARG A 39 3.80 -8.97 -1.31
CA ARG A 39 2.40 -9.22 -1.69
C ARG A 39 2.14 -9.12 -3.19
N GLY A 40 3.17 -8.86 -4.00
CA GLY A 40 3.04 -8.66 -5.45
C GLY A 40 2.25 -7.40 -5.84
N ILE A 41 2.10 -6.43 -4.93
CA ILE A 41 1.25 -5.26 -5.16
C ILE A 41 2.00 -4.25 -6.04
N ARG A 42 1.49 -4.09 -7.27
CA ARG A 42 1.84 -3.05 -8.27
C ARG A 42 3.35 -2.71 -8.30
N PRO A 43 4.20 -3.56 -8.94
CA PRO A 43 5.65 -3.40 -9.01
C PRO A 43 6.14 -2.04 -9.53
N ILE A 44 5.38 -1.43 -10.45
CA ILE A 44 5.69 -0.10 -10.98
C ILE A 44 5.59 0.97 -9.89
N LEU A 45 4.56 0.92 -9.03
CA LEU A 45 4.39 1.91 -7.97
C LEU A 45 5.48 1.77 -6.91
N THR A 46 5.82 0.54 -6.52
CA THR A 46 6.91 0.29 -5.58
C THR A 46 8.26 0.70 -6.15
N GLY A 47 8.47 0.56 -7.46
CA GLY A 47 9.63 1.08 -8.18
C GLY A 47 9.73 2.60 -8.09
N ILE A 48 8.64 3.32 -8.41
CA ILE A 48 8.62 4.79 -8.39
C ILE A 48 8.82 5.34 -6.96
N VAL A 49 8.20 4.74 -5.96
CA VAL A 49 8.37 5.17 -4.55
C VAL A 49 9.83 5.01 -4.09
N ALA A 50 10.48 3.92 -4.48
CA ALA A 50 11.87 3.61 -4.14
C ALA A 50 12.91 4.40 -4.95
N ASP A 51 12.53 4.95 -6.12
CA ASP A 51 13.44 5.70 -6.97
C ASP A 51 13.69 7.11 -6.41
N SER A 52 14.86 7.32 -5.82
CA SER A 52 15.27 8.63 -5.28
C SER A 52 15.59 9.67 -6.36
N THR A 53 15.74 9.27 -7.62
CA THR A 53 16.00 10.18 -8.75
C THR A 53 14.71 10.72 -9.36
N ALA A 54 13.57 10.07 -9.10
CA ALA A 54 12.28 10.54 -9.56
C ALA A 54 11.86 11.86 -8.87
N PRO A 55 11.17 12.78 -9.57
CA PRO A 55 10.67 14.01 -8.97
C PRO A 55 9.78 13.75 -7.75
N ARG A 56 9.94 14.55 -6.69
CA ARG A 56 9.23 14.39 -5.41
C ARG A 56 7.71 14.21 -5.59
N ALA A 57 7.07 15.08 -6.36
CA ALA A 57 5.63 15.01 -6.60
C ALA A 57 5.17 13.70 -7.28
N VAL A 58 6.02 13.09 -8.10
CA VAL A 58 5.74 11.79 -8.74
C VAL A 58 5.80 10.67 -7.70
N ARG A 59 6.80 10.71 -6.82
CA ARG A 59 6.97 9.75 -5.72
C ARG A 59 5.83 9.82 -4.70
N GLU A 60 5.42 11.03 -4.31
CA GLU A 60 4.29 11.25 -3.40
C GLU A 60 2.97 10.71 -3.98
N ARG A 61 2.71 11.00 -5.27
CA ARG A 61 1.54 10.42 -5.96
C ARG A 61 1.60 8.90 -6.02
N ALA A 62 2.78 8.34 -6.33
CA ALA A 62 2.95 6.89 -6.36
C ALA A 62 2.72 6.26 -4.98
N LEU A 63 3.18 6.91 -3.90
CA LEU A 63 2.97 6.49 -2.52
C LEU A 63 1.47 6.45 -2.18
N GLY A 64 0.72 7.52 -2.46
CA GLY A 64 -0.73 7.53 -2.24
C GLY A 64 -1.46 6.42 -3.01
N ARG A 65 -1.07 6.18 -4.27
CA ARG A 65 -1.66 5.10 -5.09
C ARG A 65 -1.30 3.71 -4.57
N LEU A 66 -0.10 3.54 -4.02
CA LEU A 66 0.35 2.29 -3.41
C LEU A 66 -0.46 1.97 -2.16
N ILE A 67 -0.72 2.97 -1.31
CA ILE A 67 -1.53 2.81 -0.08
C ILE A 67 -2.96 2.41 -0.42
N VAL A 68 -3.58 3.04 -1.42
CA VAL A 68 -4.92 2.66 -1.90
C VAL A 68 -4.94 1.21 -2.39
N ALA A 69 -3.91 0.79 -3.13
CA ALA A 69 -3.81 -0.60 -3.60
C ALA A 69 -3.63 -1.61 -2.45
N LEU A 70 -2.86 -1.24 -1.42
CA LEU A 70 -2.69 -2.04 -0.21
C LEU A 70 -4.00 -2.18 0.56
N ALA A 71 -4.72 -1.08 0.77
CA ALA A 71 -6.02 -1.09 1.44
C ALA A 71 -7.04 -1.97 0.71
N ALA A 72 -7.09 -1.87 -0.63
CA ALA A 72 -7.97 -2.71 -1.45
C ALA A 72 -7.59 -4.19 -1.40
N SER A 73 -6.30 -4.53 -1.29
CA SER A 73 -5.84 -5.91 -1.15
C SER A 73 -6.13 -6.51 0.23
N THR A 74 -6.34 -5.68 1.25
CA THR A 74 -6.71 -6.14 2.60
C THR A 74 -8.21 -6.24 2.82
N ALA A 75 -9.02 -5.64 1.92
CA ALA A 75 -10.46 -5.80 1.96
C ALA A 75 -10.83 -7.22 1.45
N PRO A 76 -11.77 -7.92 2.09
CA PRO A 76 -12.34 -9.12 1.50
C PRO A 76 -12.95 -8.76 0.15
N THR A 77 -12.62 -9.51 -0.90
CA THR A 77 -13.13 -9.30 -2.26
C THR A 77 -14.67 -9.21 -2.25
N PRO A 78 -15.28 -8.09 -2.70
CA PRO A 78 -16.73 -8.00 -2.85
C PRO A 78 -17.13 -8.86 -4.06
N GLY A 79 -17.40 -10.14 -3.81
CA GLY A 79 -17.63 -11.12 -4.88
C GLY A 79 -17.71 -12.57 -4.44
N GLU A 80 -17.28 -12.91 -3.22
CA GLU A 80 -17.58 -14.21 -2.62
C GLU A 80 -19.07 -14.22 -2.22
N ARG A 81 -19.94 -14.49 -3.18
CA ARG A 81 -21.36 -14.74 -2.89
C ARG A 81 -21.41 -15.85 -1.83
N PRO A 82 -22.12 -15.69 -0.72
CA PRO A 82 -22.35 -16.82 0.18
C PRO A 82 -23.00 -17.91 -0.67
N ALA A 83 -22.36 -19.08 -0.75
CA ALA A 83 -22.95 -20.26 -1.35
C ALA A 83 -24.24 -20.53 -0.58
N ILE A 84 -25.37 -20.12 -1.16
CA ILE A 84 -26.69 -20.42 -0.64
C ILE A 84 -26.76 -21.94 -0.74
N ARG A 85 -26.48 -22.64 0.36
CA ARG A 85 -26.75 -24.08 0.44
C ARG A 85 -28.27 -24.18 0.36
N ALA A 86 -28.77 -24.50 -0.83
CA ALA A 86 -30.12 -24.98 -1.02
C ALA A 86 -30.21 -26.30 -0.25
N THR A 87 -30.67 -26.23 1.00
CA THR A 87 -31.10 -27.40 1.75
C THR A 87 -32.42 -27.84 1.14
N ALA A 88 -32.35 -28.73 0.16
CA ALA A 88 -33.49 -29.52 -0.26
C ALA A 88 -33.58 -30.73 0.69
N ALA A 89 -34.60 -30.73 1.55
CA ALA A 89 -35.21 -31.90 2.16
C ALA A 89 -36.62 -31.52 2.64
#